data_AF-A0A6A3HTE8-F1
#
_entry.id   AF-A0A6A3HTE8-F1
#
_cell.length_a   1.000
_cell.length_b   1.000
_cell.length_c   1.000
_cell.angle_alpha   90.00
_cell.angle_beta   90.00
_cell.angle_gamma   90.00
#
_symmetry.space_group_name_H-M   'P 1'
#
loop_
_entity.id
_entity.type
_entity.pdbx_description
1 polymer ?
#
loop_
_entity_poly.entity_id
_entity_poly.type
_entity_poly.pdbx_seq_one_letter_code
_entity_poly.pdbx_strand_id
1 'polypeptide(L)'
;MISTEDMLRLDARSIAVYRKYGVDELPDSDSTMEVNAKYALFLDVLRENDTCTASNRGRPLPEKLLLNKYYNGMYARAKEIFSPSRFAQLAAQIKEEHAGYPTR
;
A
#
# COMPACT_ATOMS: atom_id res chain seq x y z
N MET A 1 -17.81 5.03 1.89
CA MET A 1 -16.97 6.03 2.60
C MET A 1 -16.29 5.29 3.74
N ILE A 2 -14.98 5.43 3.95
CA ILE A 2 -14.27 4.82 5.08
C ILE A 2 -14.81 5.43 6.38
N SER A 3 -15.04 4.60 7.41
CA SER A 3 -15.48 5.09 8.72
C SER A 3 -14.30 5.71 9.48
N THR A 4 -14.59 6.56 10.47
CA THR A 4 -13.56 7.15 11.35
C THR A 4 -12.79 6.07 12.11
N GLU A 5 -13.44 4.98 12.52
CA GLU A 5 -12.78 3.85 13.19
C GLU A 5 -11.82 3.11 12.25
N ASP A 6 -12.22 2.89 10.99
CA ASP A 6 -11.34 2.27 9.99
C ASP A 6 -10.15 3.18 9.69
N MET A 7 -10.34 4.51 9.71
CA MET A 7 -9.27 5.48 9.54
C MET A 7 -8.24 5.42 10.68
N LEU A 8 -8.71 5.42 11.94
CA LEU A 8 -7.84 5.30 13.11
C LEU A 8 -7.07 3.95 13.13
N ARG A 9 -7.73 2.87 12.72
CA ARG A 9 -7.08 1.56 12.58
C ARG A 9 -6.03 1.57 11.47
N LEU A 10 -6.31 2.24 10.35
CA LEU A 10 -5.40 2.36 9.21
C LEU A 10 -4.16 3.18 9.59
N ASP A 11 -4.33 4.27 10.33
CA ASP A 11 -3.23 5.07 10.87
C ASP A 11 -2.37 4.25 11.83
N ALA A 12 -2.98 3.56 12.80
CA ALA A 12 -2.24 2.74 13.76
C ALA A 12 -1.45 1.61 13.09
N ARG A 13 -2.02 0.96 12.07
CA ARG A 13 -1.35 -0.11 11.30
C ARG A 13 -0.23 0.45 10.43
N SER A 14 -0.46 1.57 9.75
CA SER A 14 0.57 2.23 8.94
C SER A 14 1.75 2.65 9.82
N ILE A 15 1.50 3.21 11.02
CA ILE A 15 2.53 3.54 12.01
C ILE A 15 3.29 2.29 12.46
N ALA A 16 2.60 1.16 12.68
CA ALA A 16 3.26 -0.10 13.03
C ALA A 16 4.20 -0.59 11.92
N VAL A 17 3.80 -0.44 10.66
CA VAL A 17 4.65 -0.74 9.50
C VAL A 17 5.84 0.23 9.46
N TYR A 18 5.65 1.53 9.65
CA TYR A 18 6.76 2.50 9.66
C TYR A 18 7.82 2.14 10.70
N ARG A 19 7.39 1.81 11.92
CA ARG A 19 8.27 1.34 13.00
C ARG A 19 9.02 0.06 12.66
N LYS A 20 8.40 -0.89 11.94
CA LYS A 20 9.06 -2.11 11.46
C LYS A 20 10.26 -1.80 10.55
N TYR A 21 10.17 -0.72 9.78
CA TYR A 21 11.22 -0.26 8.88
C TYR A 21 12.14 0.81 9.50
N GLY A 22 11.96 1.15 10.78
CA GLY A 22 12.78 2.13 11.49
C GLY A 22 12.58 3.57 10.99
N VAL A 23 11.42 3.87 10.41
CA VAL A 23 11.06 5.21 9.93
C VAL A 23 9.86 5.73 10.73
N ASP A 24 9.79 7.05 10.93
CA ASP A 24 8.64 7.70 11.56
C ASP A 24 7.56 8.08 10.54
N GLU A 25 7.96 8.24 9.27
CA GLU A 25 7.07 8.60 8.17
C GLU A 25 7.44 7.89 6.87
N LEU A 26 6.54 8.00 5.89
CA LEU A 26 6.74 7.40 4.59
C LEU A 26 7.84 8.17 3.82
N PRO A 27 8.94 7.51 3.42
CA PRO A 27 10.01 8.14 2.69
C PRO A 27 9.54 8.62 1.32
N ASP A 28 9.99 9.79 0.89
CA ASP A 28 9.76 10.36 -0.43
C ASP A 28 10.85 9.97 -1.44
N SER A 29 10.89 10.64 -2.59
CA SER A 29 11.90 10.41 -3.64
C SER A 29 13.32 10.74 -3.17
N ASP A 30 13.46 11.73 -2.28
CA ASP A 30 14.75 12.30 -1.89
C ASP A 30 15.33 11.61 -0.64
N SER A 31 14.52 10.79 0.05
CA SER A 31 14.96 9.94 1.16
C SER A 31 16.15 9.05 0.77
N THR A 32 17.17 9.04 1.64
CA THR A 32 18.39 8.21 1.56
C THR A 32 18.15 6.74 1.88
N MET A 33 16.90 6.35 2.19
CA MET A 33 16.53 4.95 2.41
C MET A 33 16.86 4.11 1.17
N GLU A 34 17.49 2.96 1.40
CA GLU A 34 17.82 2.00 0.34
C GLU A 34 16.57 1.62 -0.47
N VAL A 35 16.70 1.56 -1.79
CA VAL A 35 15.55 1.47 -2.71
C VAL A 35 14.75 0.18 -2.53
N ASN A 36 15.39 -0.95 -2.22
CA ASN A 36 14.67 -2.20 -1.93
C ASN A 36 13.94 -2.13 -0.58
N ALA A 37 14.52 -1.52 0.45
CA ALA A 37 13.88 -1.29 1.72
C ALA A 37 12.67 -0.34 1.58
N LYS A 38 12.83 0.75 0.80
CA LYS A 38 11.76 1.69 0.44
C LYS A 38 10.63 0.96 -0.29
N TYR A 39 10.97 0.12 -1.26
CA TYR A 39 10.00 -0.71 -1.99
C TYR A 39 9.22 -1.65 -1.06
N ALA A 40 9.92 -2.38 -0.18
CA ALA A 40 9.29 -3.31 0.74
C ALA A 40 8.36 -2.60 1.73
N LEU A 41 8.77 -1.43 2.23
CA LEU A 41 7.94 -0.57 3.07
C LEU A 41 6.64 -0.18 2.36
N PHE A 42 6.73 0.34 1.13
CA PHE A 42 5.54 0.72 0.35
C PHE A 42 4.59 -0.45 0.12
N LEU A 43 5.14 -1.64 -0.16
CA LEU A 43 4.35 -2.84 -0.37
C LEU A 43 3.61 -3.26 0.92
N ASP A 44 4.28 -3.24 2.07
CA ASP A 44 3.67 -3.58 3.36
C ASP A 44 2.57 -2.57 3.76
N VAL A 45 2.77 -1.28 3.52
CA VAL A 45 1.74 -0.26 3.77
C VAL A 45 0.52 -0.48 2.86
N LEU A 46 0.73 -0.78 1.58
CA LEU A 46 -0.37 -1.06 0.65
C LEU A 46 -1.15 -2.31 1.05
N ARG A 47 -0.47 -3.37 1.53
CA ARG A 47 -1.10 -4.58 2.07
C ARG A 47 -1.93 -4.31 3.32
N GLU A 48 -1.42 -3.53 4.27
CA GLU A 48 -2.19 -3.15 5.46
C GLU A 48 -3.44 -2.34 5.08
N ASN A 49 -3.28 -1.37 4.19
CA ASN A 49 -4.39 -0.55 3.70
C ASN A 49 -5.45 -1.37 2.94
N ASP A 50 -5.02 -2.43 2.26
CA ASP A 50 -5.93 -3.37 1.61
C ASP A 50 -6.76 -4.18 2.63
N THR A 51 -6.12 -4.68 3.68
CA THR A 51 -6.80 -5.54 4.67
C THR A 51 -7.64 -4.75 5.70
N CYS A 52 -7.43 -3.44 5.81
CA CYS A 52 -8.07 -2.60 6.82
C CYS A 52 -9.55 -2.31 6.55
N THR A 53 -10.02 -2.43 5.30
CA THR A 53 -11.44 -2.21 4.97
C THR A 53 -12.07 -3.49 4.40
N ALA A 54 -13.14 -3.95 5.05
CA ALA A 54 -13.89 -5.12 4.58
C ALA A 54 -14.41 -4.92 3.14
N SER A 55 -14.70 -3.68 2.76
CA SER A 55 -15.14 -3.30 1.42
C SER A 55 -14.09 -3.49 0.33
N ASN A 56 -12.79 -3.51 0.65
CA ASN A 56 -11.71 -3.71 -0.33
C ASN A 56 -11.25 -5.16 -0.45
N ARG A 57 -11.35 -5.92 0.65
CA ARG A 57 -10.83 -7.28 0.74
C ARG A 57 -11.39 -8.15 -0.38
N GLY A 58 -10.51 -8.71 -1.21
CA GLY A 58 -10.86 -9.64 -2.28
C GLY A 58 -11.38 -9.01 -3.58
N ARG A 59 -11.44 -7.68 -3.69
CA ARG A 59 -11.82 -7.00 -4.95
C ARG A 59 -10.64 -6.91 -5.92
N PRO A 60 -10.87 -6.74 -7.22
CA PRO A 60 -9.79 -6.47 -8.17
C PRO A 60 -9.21 -5.05 -7.98
N LEU A 61 -7.95 -4.85 -8.36
CA LEU A 61 -7.21 -3.59 -8.18
C LEU A 61 -7.97 -2.32 -8.65
N PRO A 62 -8.64 -2.28 -9.82
CA PRO A 62 -9.39 -1.10 -10.24
C PRO A 62 -10.49 -0.69 -9.26
N GLU A 63 -11.19 -1.66 -8.66
CA GLU A 63 -12.24 -1.38 -7.67
C GLU A 63 -11.65 -0.87 -6.35
N LYS A 64 -10.49 -1.40 -5.93
CA LYS A 64 -9.80 -0.95 -4.71
C LYS A 64 -9.37 0.52 -4.81
N LEU A 65 -8.82 0.90 -5.96
CA LEU A 65 -8.40 2.28 -6.24
C LEU A 65 -9.60 3.24 -6.23
N LEU A 66 -10.79 2.78 -6.61
CA LEU A 66 -12.02 3.57 -6.58
C LEU A 66 -12.61 3.69 -5.17
N LEU A 67 -12.66 2.58 -4.43
CA LEU A 67 -13.41 2.47 -3.17
C LEU A 67 -12.62 2.93 -1.94
N ASN A 68 -11.29 2.87 -1.99
CA ASN A 68 -10.41 3.24 -0.87
C ASN A 68 -9.44 4.35 -1.28
N LYS A 69 -9.79 5.57 -0.89
CA LYS A 69 -9.00 6.77 -1.16
C LYS A 69 -7.59 6.72 -0.55
N TYR A 70 -7.41 6.07 0.60
CA TYR A 70 -6.10 5.92 1.22
C TYR A 70 -5.20 4.98 0.43
N TYR A 71 -5.74 3.82 0.04
CA TYR A 71 -5.04 2.88 -0.83
C TYR A 71 -4.67 3.55 -2.16
N ASN A 72 -5.60 4.28 -2.78
CA ASN A 72 -5.35 5.03 -4.02
C ASN A 72 -4.27 6.11 -3.83
N GLY A 73 -4.31 6.88 -2.75
CA GLY A 73 -3.32 7.91 -2.45
C GLY A 73 -1.92 7.34 -2.27
N MET A 74 -1.80 6.23 -1.54
CA MET A 74 -0.52 5.52 -1.37
C MET A 74 0.01 4.92 -2.67
N TYR A 75 -0.89 4.36 -3.48
CA TYR A 75 -0.55 3.81 -4.80
C TYR A 75 -0.09 4.91 -5.77
N ALA A 76 -0.74 6.08 -5.75
CA ALA A 76 -0.33 7.25 -6.52
C ALA A 76 1.05 7.76 -6.06
N ARG A 77 1.28 7.84 -4.75
CA ARG A 77 2.56 8.28 -4.18
C ARG A 77 3.70 7.33 -4.53
N ALA A 78 3.45 6.02 -4.56
CA ALA A 78 4.42 5.04 -5.04
C ALA A 78 4.86 5.31 -6.49
N LYS A 79 3.93 5.77 -7.35
CA LYS A 79 4.21 6.12 -8.75
C LYS A 79 5.10 7.36 -8.88
N GLU A 80 5.02 8.30 -7.94
CA GLU A 80 5.84 9.51 -7.90
C GLU A 80 7.25 9.24 -7.40
N ILE A 81 7.40 8.27 -6.49
CA ILE A 81 8.67 7.99 -5.80
C ILE A 81 9.52 6.97 -6.56
N PHE A 82 8.90 5.95 -7.14
CA PHE A 82 9.63 4.91 -7.85
C PHE A 82 9.81 5.25 -9.32
N SER A 83 10.94 4.81 -9.88
CA SER A 83 11.13 4.82 -11.33
C SER A 83 10.02 4.00 -12.02
N PRO A 84 9.70 4.27 -13.29
CA PRO A 84 8.62 3.57 -14.00
C PRO A 84 8.76 2.05 -13.98
N SER A 85 9.98 1.52 -14.12
CA SER A 85 10.25 0.07 -14.08
C SER A 85 10.00 -0.52 -12.70
N ARG A 86 10.38 0.21 -11.63
CA ARG A 86 10.21 -0.25 -10.26
C ARG A 86 8.75 -0.15 -9.81
N PHE A 87 8.05 0.89 -10.23
CA PHE A 87 6.60 0.99 -10.04
C PHE A 87 5.85 -0.13 -10.79
N ALA A 88 6.27 -0.49 -12.01
CA ALA A 88 5.68 -1.60 -12.74
C ALA A 88 5.85 -2.95 -12.00
N GLN A 89 7.00 -3.17 -11.34
CA GLN A 89 7.20 -4.34 -10.46
C GLN A 89 6.25 -4.33 -9.27
N LEU A 90 6.10 -3.19 -8.60
CA LEU A 90 5.16 -3.01 -7.48
C LEU A 90 3.72 -3.29 -7.91
N ALA A 91 3.30 -2.73 -9.04
CA ALA A 91 1.97 -2.92 -9.61
C ALA A 91 1.71 -4.38 -10.00
N ALA A 92 2.71 -5.07 -10.58
CA ALA A 92 2.62 -6.48 -10.91
C ALA A 92 2.47 -7.35 -9.66
N GLN A 93 3.27 -7.10 -8.63
CA GLN A 93 3.24 -7.86 -7.37
C GLN A 93 1.91 -7.68 -6.63
N ILE A 94 1.40 -6.45 -6.55
CA ILE A 94 0.08 -6.15 -6.01
C ILE A 94 -1.02 -6.82 -6.83
N LYS A 95 -0.92 -6.77 -8.16
CA LYS A 95 -1.90 -7.41 -9.04
C LYS A 95 -1.90 -8.93 -8.87
N GLU A 96 -0.75 -9.55 -8.68
CA GLU A 96 -0.63 -10.99 -8.40
C GLU A 96 -1.27 -11.34 -7.05
N GLU A 97 -0.96 -10.59 -5.99
CA GLU A 97 -1.55 -10.74 -4.66
C GLU A 97 -3.08 -10.53 -4.65
N HIS A 98 -3.60 -9.78 -5.62
CA HIS A 98 -5.02 -9.43 -5.74
C HIS A 98 -5.75 -10.12 -6.89
N ALA A 99 -5.05 -10.90 -7.73
CA ALA A 99 -5.65 -11.67 -8.82
C ALA A 99 -6.49 -12.86 -8.30
N GLY A 100 -6.49 -13.07 -6.97
CA GLY A 100 -7.18 -14.17 -6.32
C GLY A 100 -6.30 -15.42 -6.35
N TYR A 101 -6.01 -15.96 -5.18
CA TYR A 101 -5.91 -17.41 -5.10
C TYR A 101 -7.24 -17.97 -5.64
N PRO A 102 -7.24 -18.89 -6.62
CA PRO A 102 -8.39 -19.76 -6.77
C PRO A 102 -8.55 -20.45 -5.42
N THR A 103 -9.71 -20.28 -4.81
CA THR A 103 -10.13 -21.11 -3.66
C THR A 103 -9.80 -22.56 -3.99
N ARG A 104 -8.89 -23.16 -3.24
CA ARG A 104 -8.66 -24.59 -3.24
C ARG A 104 -9.23 -25.16 -1.95
#